data_AF-A0AAE0JLF7-F1
#
_entry.id   AF-A0AAE0JLF7-F1
#
_cell.length_a   1.000
_cell.length_b   1.000
_cell.length_c   1.000
_cell.angle_alpha   90.00
_cell.angle_beta   90.00
_cell.angle_gamma   90.00
#
_symmetry.space_group_name_H-M   'P 1'
#
loop_
_entity.id
_entity.type
_entity.pdbx_description
1 polymer ?
#
loop_
_entity_poly.entity_id
_entity_poly.type
_entity_poly.pdbx_seq_one_letter_code
_entity_poly.pdbx_strand_id
1 'polypeptide(L)'
;MVFSFLPSIVPAFPEYTGPYKVGAVDVEIPISEIGSVSATPNEADHIHTIQFRIFYPATPDTNNEGITWLPPPQRLAVWAYSQFLGLSSRVASVLSSVPHHPYH
;
A
#
# COMPACT_ATOMS: atom_id res chain seq x y z
N MET A 1 -5.09 21.43 -22.42
CA MET A 1 -4.09 21.68 -21.36
C MET A 1 -4.78 22.53 -20.30
N VAL A 2 -5.35 21.91 -19.26
CA VAL A 2 -5.96 22.64 -18.14
C VAL A 2 -5.09 22.37 -16.93
N PHE A 3 -4.35 23.39 -16.49
CA PHE A 3 -3.60 23.35 -15.24
C PHE A 3 -4.59 23.50 -14.10
N SER A 4 -4.79 22.44 -13.31
CA SER A 4 -5.51 22.52 -12.04
C SER A 4 -4.63 23.21 -11.01
N PHE A 5 -5.00 24.42 -10.60
CA PHE A 5 -4.32 25.25 -9.58
C PHE A 5 -4.77 24.94 -8.14
N LEU A 6 -5.44 23.81 -7.89
CA LEU A 6 -5.69 23.38 -6.52
C LEU A 6 -4.41 22.68 -6.03
N PRO A 7 -3.78 23.13 -4.92
CA PRO A 7 -2.70 22.34 -4.33
C PRO A 7 -3.27 20.96 -4.03
N SER A 8 -2.65 19.92 -4.58
CA SER A 8 -2.96 18.56 -4.16
C SER A 8 -2.78 18.52 -2.64
N ILE A 9 -3.90 18.43 -1.91
CA ILE A 9 -3.91 18.30 -0.44
C ILE A 9 -3.24 16.97 -0.04
N VAL A 10 -3.09 16.06 -1.00
CA VAL A 10 -2.38 14.79 -0.85
C VAL A 10 -0.94 14.98 -1.31
N PRO A 11 0.05 14.95 -0.41
CA PRO A 11 1.45 14.98 -0.81
C PRO A 11 1.76 13.75 -1.68
N ALA A 12 2.33 13.98 -2.86
CA ALA A 12 2.87 12.92 -3.69
C ALA A 12 4.27 12.55 -3.20
N PHE A 13 4.66 11.28 -3.39
CA PHE A 13 6.05 10.89 -3.21
C PHE A 13 6.93 11.57 -4.27
N PRO A 14 8.19 11.90 -3.93
CA PRO A 14 9.13 12.42 -4.92
C PRO A 14 9.35 11.39 -6.03
N GLU A 15 9.62 11.88 -7.25
CA GLU A 15 9.98 11.00 -8.36
C GLU A 15 11.28 10.26 -8.06
N TYR A 16 11.34 9.00 -8.47
CA TYR A 16 12.55 8.20 -8.38
C TYR A 16 13.63 8.79 -9.30
N THR A 17 14.81 9.09 -8.73
CA THR A 17 15.90 9.79 -9.43
C THR A 17 16.92 8.85 -10.09
N GLY A 18 16.71 7.53 -9.99
CA GLY A 18 17.61 6.55 -10.59
C GLY A 18 17.44 6.41 -12.10
N PRO A 19 18.36 5.69 -12.77
CA PRO A 19 18.39 5.59 -14.23
C PRO A 19 17.29 4.68 -14.80
N TYR A 20 16.61 3.90 -13.96
CA TYR A 20 15.58 2.94 -14.36
C TYR A 20 14.20 3.42 -13.94
N LYS A 21 13.18 3.11 -14.75
CA LYS A 21 11.80 3.10 -14.28
C LYS A 21 11.64 1.98 -13.24
N VAL A 22 10.76 2.17 -12.26
CA VAL A 22 10.56 1.21 -11.17
C VAL A 22 9.14 0.68 -11.25
N GLY A 23 9.01 -0.62 -11.45
CA GLY A 23 7.75 -1.34 -11.29
C GLY A 23 7.58 -1.81 -9.85
N ALA A 24 6.34 -2.06 -9.46
CA ALA A 24 6.05 -2.74 -8.20
C ALA A 24 5.02 -3.85 -8.39
N VAL A 25 5.16 -4.92 -7.61
CA VAL A 25 4.21 -6.02 -7.55
C VAL A 25 3.99 -6.43 -6.10
N ASP A 26 2.73 -6.69 -5.75
CA ASP A 26 2.35 -7.26 -4.47
C ASP A 26 2.26 -8.78 -4.60
N VAL A 27 2.93 -9.49 -3.69
CA VAL A 27 2.92 -10.95 -3.64
C VAL A 27 2.38 -11.38 -2.29
N GLU A 28 1.41 -12.30 -2.31
CA GLU A 28 0.88 -12.96 -1.13
C GLU A 28 1.13 -14.46 -1.26
N ILE A 29 1.77 -15.04 -0.25
CA ILE A 29 2.16 -16.46 -0.25
C ILE A 29 1.64 -17.12 1.04
N PRO A 30 1.02 -18.31 0.95
CA PRO A 30 0.67 -19.10 2.13
C PRO A 30 1.92 -19.48 2.94
N ILE A 31 1.87 -19.34 4.26
CA ILE A 31 2.98 -19.73 5.15
C ILE A 31 3.26 -21.24 5.03
N SER A 32 2.26 -22.05 4.69
CA SER A 32 2.42 -23.48 4.45
C SER A 32 3.37 -23.83 3.30
N GLU A 33 3.60 -22.91 2.36
CA GLU A 33 4.52 -23.10 1.23
C GLU A 33 5.96 -22.69 1.57
N ILE A 34 6.16 -22.02 2.71
CA ILE A 34 7.44 -21.50 3.16
C ILE A 34 7.97 -22.40 4.26
N GLY A 35 9.17 -22.95 4.08
CA GLY A 35 9.83 -23.69 5.16
C GLY A 35 10.11 -22.77 6.35
N SER A 36 9.64 -23.15 7.55
CA SER A 36 9.94 -22.37 8.74
C SER A 36 11.37 -22.60 9.22
N VAL A 37 12.11 -21.52 9.45
CA VAL A 37 13.47 -21.54 9.98
C VAL A 37 13.46 -21.38 11.52
N SER A 38 12.30 -21.09 12.12
CA SER A 38 12.15 -20.81 13.55
C SER A 38 10.90 -21.47 14.13
N ALA A 39 10.85 -21.60 15.45
CA ALA A 39 9.62 -21.92 16.15
C ALA A 39 8.57 -20.83 15.90
N THR A 40 7.32 -21.26 15.68
CA THR A 40 6.16 -20.38 15.56
C THR A 40 5.93 -19.65 16.90
N PRO A 41 5.78 -18.32 16.91
CA PRO A 41 5.44 -17.58 18.12
C PRO A 41 4.09 -18.01 18.70
N ASN A 42 3.93 -17.87 20.02
CA ASN A 42 2.62 -18.06 20.66
C ASN A 42 1.60 -17.10 20.05
N GLU A 43 0.35 -17.57 19.91
CA GLU A 43 -0.78 -16.83 19.34
C GLU A 43 -0.68 -16.48 17.84
N ALA A 44 0.27 -17.04 17.10
CA ALA A 44 0.41 -16.77 15.65
C ALA A 44 -0.46 -17.68 14.76
N ASP A 45 -1.26 -18.58 15.32
CA ASP A 45 -2.04 -19.59 14.58
C ASP A 45 -3.07 -19.00 13.58
N HIS A 46 -3.46 -17.74 13.80
CA HIS A 46 -4.39 -17.01 12.93
C HIS A 46 -3.73 -16.35 11.71
N ILE A 47 -2.40 -16.40 11.62
CA ILE A 47 -1.63 -15.84 10.51
C ILE A 47 -1.40 -16.95 9.48
N HIS A 48 -1.95 -16.78 8.28
CA HIS A 48 -1.93 -17.83 7.24
C HIS A 48 -1.08 -17.46 6.02
N THR A 49 -0.85 -16.18 5.79
CA THR A 49 -0.16 -15.68 4.60
C THR A 49 0.91 -14.66 4.98
N ILE A 50 1.89 -14.50 4.10
CA ILE A 50 2.85 -13.39 4.13
C ILE A 50 2.61 -12.55 2.89
N GLN A 51 2.46 -11.25 3.08
CA GLN A 51 2.33 -10.28 2.01
C GLN A 51 3.54 -9.36 1.99
N PHE A 52 4.11 -9.14 0.81
CA PHE A 52 5.19 -8.18 0.61
C PHE A 52 5.14 -7.56 -0.79
N ARG A 53 5.71 -6.35 -0.91
CA ARG A 53 5.81 -5.59 -2.15
C ARG A 53 7.24 -5.61 -2.67
N ILE A 54 7.41 -6.03 -3.93
CA ILE A 54 8.69 -6.04 -4.61
C ILE A 54 8.76 -4.81 -5.53
N PHE A 55 9.86 -4.06 -5.43
CA PHE A 55 10.19 -2.99 -6.38
C PHE A 55 11.33 -3.47 -7.29
N TYR A 56 11.16 -3.34 -8.61
CA TYR A 56 12.12 -3.85 -9.59
C TYR A 56 12.32 -2.90 -10.77
N PRO A 57 13.48 -2.93 -11.44
CA PRO A 57 13.71 -2.14 -12.66
C PRO A 57 12.74 -2.57 -13.77
N ALA A 58 11.95 -1.63 -14.27
CA ALA A 58 11.00 -1.81 -15.35
C ALA A 58 11.60 -1.38 -16.70
N THR A 59 11.03 -1.89 -17.79
CA THR A 59 11.40 -1.48 -19.14
C THR A 59 10.97 -0.04 -19.43
N PRO A 60 11.62 0.67 -20.37
CA PRO A 60 11.28 2.07 -20.68
C PRO A 60 9.85 2.26 -21.21
N ASP A 61 9.29 1.23 -21.84
CA ASP A 61 7.97 1.25 -22.49
C ASP A 61 6.81 0.89 -21.54
N THR A 62 7.05 0.79 -20.23
CA THR A 62 5.95 0.51 -19.28
C THR A 62 5.06 1.74 -19.11
N ASN A 63 3.74 1.56 -19.22
CA ASN A 63 2.76 2.57 -18.84
C ASN A 63 2.99 2.96 -17.37
N ASN A 64 3.10 4.26 -17.15
CA ASN A 64 3.33 4.85 -15.83
C ASN A 64 2.01 4.92 -15.05
N GLU A 65 1.27 3.82 -14.95
CA GLU A 65 0.11 3.75 -14.05
C GLU A 65 0.64 3.76 -12.62
N GLY A 66 0.38 4.85 -11.89
CA GLY A 66 0.85 5.06 -10.54
C GLY A 66 0.37 3.96 -9.62
N ILE A 67 1.33 3.39 -8.91
CA ILE A 67 1.06 2.38 -7.89
C ILE A 67 0.44 3.08 -6.69
N THR A 68 -0.70 2.56 -6.22
CA THR A 68 -1.28 3.09 -4.99
C THR A 68 -0.34 2.82 -3.81
N TRP A 69 -0.07 3.86 -3.04
CA TRP A 69 0.74 3.78 -1.82
C TRP A 69 0.19 2.73 -0.85
N LEU A 70 -1.11 2.75 -0.57
CA LEU A 70 -1.75 1.79 0.32
C LEU A 70 -2.16 0.52 -0.45
N PRO A 71 -1.79 -0.68 0.02
CA PRO A 71 -2.26 -1.91 -0.58
C PRO A 71 -3.78 -2.07 -0.38
N PRO A 72 -4.48 -2.74 -1.31
CA PRO A 72 -5.87 -3.12 -1.09
C PRO A 72 -5.97 -4.16 0.06
N PRO A 73 -7.02 -4.12 0.89
CA PRO A 73 -8.11 -3.14 0.92
C PRO A 73 -7.71 -1.84 1.63
N GLN A 74 -7.61 -0.74 0.87
CA GLN A 74 -7.10 0.56 1.35
C GLN A 74 -7.94 1.14 2.49
N ARG A 75 -9.25 0.93 2.45
CA ARG A 75 -10.19 1.33 3.52
C ARG A 75 -9.80 0.77 4.88
N LEU A 76 -9.40 -0.50 4.92
CA LEU A 76 -9.00 -1.14 6.18
C LEU A 76 -7.72 -0.51 6.73
N ALA A 77 -6.74 -0.24 5.85
CA ALA A 77 -5.51 0.42 6.24
C ALA A 77 -5.78 1.83 6.80
N VAL A 78 -6.59 2.65 6.11
CA VAL A 78 -6.97 4.00 6.57
C VAL A 78 -7.70 3.94 7.92
N TRP A 79 -8.61 2.99 8.09
CA TRP A 79 -9.33 2.78 9.34
C TRP A 79 -8.37 2.42 10.49
N ALA A 80 -7.46 1.47 10.26
CA ALA A 80 -6.50 1.01 11.25
C ALA A 80 -5.51 2.13 11.65
N TYR A 81 -4.99 2.89 10.69
CA TYR A 81 -4.14 4.05 10.99
C TYR A 81 -4.89 5.13 11.77
N SER A 82 -6.17 5.35 11.45
CA SER A 82 -7.01 6.28 12.21
C SER A 82 -7.19 5.82 13.65
N GLN A 83 -7.42 4.53 13.90
CA GLN A 83 -7.45 3.96 15.27
C GLN A 83 -6.10 4.11 15.98
N PHE A 84 -4.99 3.84 15.28
CA PHE A 84 -3.65 3.97 15.82
C PHE A 84 -3.33 5.40 16.29
N LEU A 85 -3.82 6.41 15.56
CA LEU A 85 -3.70 7.82 15.95
C LEU A 85 -4.64 8.23 17.10
N GLY A 86 -5.38 7.30 17.70
CA GLY A 86 -6.27 7.55 18.82
C GLY A 86 -7.66 8.07 18.43
N LEU A 87 -8.01 8.06 17.14
CA LEU A 87 -9.36 8.43 16.71
C LEU A 87 -10.35 7.33 17.11
N SER A 88 -11.55 7.72 17.54
CA SER A 88 -12.59 6.73 17.84
C SER A 88 -13.00 5.94 16.60
N SER A 89 -13.47 4.70 16.80
CA SER A 89 -13.86 3.80 15.71
C SER A 89 -14.95 4.37 14.81
N ARG A 90 -15.81 5.25 15.35
CA ARG A 90 -16.82 5.99 14.56
C ARG A 90 -16.17 6.98 13.60
N VAL A 91 -15.20 7.75 14.07
CA VAL A 91 -14.47 8.73 13.24
C VAL A 91 -13.63 8.02 12.19
N ALA A 92 -12.90 6.97 12.57
CA ALA A 92 -12.13 6.15 11.64
C ALA A 92 -13.00 5.51 10.55
N SER A 93 -14.22 5.07 10.90
CA SER A 93 -15.17 4.52 9.92
C SER A 93 -15.60 5.55 8.88
N VAL A 94 -15.84 6.80 9.30
CA VAL A 94 -16.18 7.89 8.38
C VAL A 94 -14.98 8.23 7.48
N LEU A 95 -13.78 8.42 8.06
CA LEU A 95 -12.58 8.77 7.30
C LEU A 95 -12.21 7.70 6.26
N SER A 96 -12.30 6.43 6.64
CA SER A 96 -12.01 5.31 5.76
C SER A 96 -13.05 5.09 4.65
N SER A 97 -14.24 5.71 4.76
CA SER A 97 -15.30 5.62 3.75
C SER A 97 -15.20 6.69 2.66
N VAL A 98 -14.25 7.63 2.79
CA VAL A 98 -13.93 8.58 1.72
C VAL A 98 -13.26 7.81 0.58
N PRO A 99 -13.72 7.93 -0.68
CA PRO A 99 -13.07 7.27 -1.81
C PRO A 99 -11.65 7.82 -1.97
N HIS A 100 -10.65 6.95 -1.88
CA HIS A 100 -9.27 7.29 -2.16
C HIS A 100 -8.97 6.87 -3.61
N HIS A 101 -8.91 7.85 -4.52
CA HIS A 101 -8.35 7.66 -5.85
C HIS A 101 -7.03 8.42 -5.97
N PRO A 102 -5.91 7.87 -5.45
CA PRO A 102 -4.60 8.33 -5.88
C PRO A 102 -4.28 7.65 -7.21
N TYR A 103 -4.84 8.17 -8.31
CA TYR A 103 -4.29 7.90 -9.64
C TYR A 103 -3.24 8.96 -9.92
N HIS A 104 -2.05 8.54 -10.32
CA HIS A 104 -1.07 9.41 -10.94
C HIS A 104 -0.31 8.69 -12.05
#